data_AF-A0A942GSF6-F1
#
_entry.id   AF-A0A942GSF6-F1
#
_cell.length_a   1.000
_cell.length_b   1.000
_cell.length_c   1.000
_cell.angle_alpha   90.00
_cell.angle_beta   90.00
_cell.angle_gamma   90.00
#
_symmetry.space_group_name_H-M   'P 1'
#
loop_
_entity.id
_entity.type
_entity.pdbx_description
1 polymer ?
#
loop_
_entity_poly.entity_id
_entity_poly.type
_entity_poly.pdbx_seq_one_letter_code
_entity_poly.pdbx_strand_id
1 'polypeptide(L)'
;QRRLKVFKKAALVIIDEIGFLPLSTVEANLLFSFVSEMNNKTSLIVTSNKGFDEWADFLGDPVITTAILDRLIHRCEIFNMTGHSYRLEHRRSILTD
;
A
#
# COMPACT_ATOMS: atom_id res chain seq x y z
N GLN A 1 -1.46 10.69 -17.28
CA GLN A 1 -1.33 12.02 -16.63
C GLN A 1 -2.63 12.60 -16.03
N ARG A 2 -3.81 12.49 -16.67
CA ARG A 2 -5.09 13.05 -16.15
C ARG A 2 -5.54 12.47 -14.79
N ARG A 3 -5.35 11.16 -14.55
CA ARG A 3 -5.73 10.50 -13.29
C ARG A 3 -4.87 10.91 -12.09
N LEU A 4 -3.57 11.12 -12.28
CA LEU A 4 -2.68 11.62 -11.20
C LEU A 4 -3.14 12.99 -10.67
N LYS A 5 -3.62 13.88 -11.57
CA LYS A 5 -4.16 15.19 -11.15
C LYS A 5 -5.42 15.07 -10.28
N VAL A 6 -6.19 14.00 -10.43
CA VAL A 6 -7.38 13.75 -9.62
C VAL A 6 -6.96 13.31 -8.22
N PHE A 7 -6.02 12.36 -8.10
CA PHE A 7 -5.51 11.90 -6.80
C PHE A 7 -4.86 13.02 -5.99
N LYS A 8 -4.09 13.90 -6.65
CA LYS A 8 -3.45 15.06 -6.02
C LYS A 8 -4.42 16.11 -5.47
N LYS A 9 -5.68 16.11 -5.94
CA LYS A 9 -6.73 17.01 -5.43
C LYS A 9 -7.64 16.34 -4.42
N ALA A 10 -7.49 15.04 -4.20
CA ALA A 10 -8.31 14.32 -3.24
C ALA A 10 -7.86 14.67 -1.81
N ALA A 11 -8.83 14.70 -0.89
CA ALA A 11 -8.56 14.82 0.54
C ALA A 11 -8.05 13.49 1.14
N LEU A 12 -8.42 12.36 0.52
CA LEU A 12 -8.05 11.00 0.91
C LEU A 12 -7.75 10.17 -0.33
N VAL A 13 -6.68 9.38 -0.27
CA VAL A 13 -6.39 8.31 -1.23
C VAL A 13 -6.18 7.00 -0.51
N ILE A 14 -6.78 5.93 -1.04
CA ILE A 14 -6.61 4.56 -0.54
C ILE A 14 -5.79 3.78 -1.57
N ILE A 15 -4.69 3.19 -1.13
CA ILE A 15 -3.93 2.21 -1.89
C ILE A 15 -4.17 0.85 -1.26
N ASP A 16 -4.81 -0.02 -2.01
CA ASP A 16 -5.17 -1.36 -1.56
C ASP A 16 -4.13 -2.39 -2.04
N GLU A 17 -3.90 -3.42 -1.23
CA GLU A 17 -3.07 -4.60 -1.54
C GLU A 17 -1.62 -4.28 -1.97
N ILE A 18 -0.96 -3.32 -1.29
CA ILE A 18 0.48 -3.09 -1.50
C ILE A 18 1.27 -4.35 -1.13
N GLY A 19 2.20 -4.73 -2.02
CA GLY A 19 3.11 -5.86 -1.81
C GLY A 19 2.61 -7.20 -2.35
N PHE A 20 1.47 -7.23 -3.04
CA PHE A 20 0.97 -8.45 -3.69
C PHE A 20 1.81 -8.85 -4.92
N LEU A 21 2.23 -7.88 -5.74
CA LEU A 21 3.09 -8.10 -6.90
C LEU A 21 4.44 -7.38 -6.72
N PRO A 22 5.56 -7.99 -7.17
CA PRO A 22 6.82 -7.29 -7.25
C PRO A 22 6.70 -6.14 -8.25
N LEU A 23 7.24 -4.98 -7.88
CA LEU A 23 7.31 -3.81 -8.73
C LEU A 23 8.63 -3.81 -9.49
N SER A 24 8.58 -3.38 -10.75
CA SER A 24 9.80 -2.97 -11.44
C SER A 24 10.40 -1.72 -10.78
N THR A 25 11.68 -1.48 -11.01
CA THR A 25 12.36 -0.26 -10.51
C THR A 25 11.64 1.02 -10.94
N VAL A 26 11.08 1.06 -12.14
CA VAL A 26 10.32 2.22 -12.63
C VAL A 26 9.03 2.42 -11.82
N GLU A 27 8.31 1.34 -11.51
CA GLU A 27 7.08 1.39 -10.72
C GLU A 27 7.36 1.77 -9.25
N ALA A 28 8.43 1.24 -8.66
CA ALA A 28 8.87 1.63 -7.32
C ALA A 28 9.19 3.13 -7.25
N ASN A 29 9.88 3.68 -8.25
CA ASN A 29 10.17 5.11 -8.35
C ASN A 29 8.90 5.96 -8.53
N LEU A 30 7.92 5.47 -9.28
CA LEU A 30 6.61 6.13 -9.43
C LEU A 30 5.85 6.15 -8.11
N LEU A 31 5.85 5.03 -7.37
CA LEU A 31 5.25 4.96 -6.04
C LEU A 31 5.94 5.92 -5.07
N PHE A 32 7.27 5.95 -5.06
CA PHE A 32 8.04 6.90 -4.25
C PHE A 32 7.68 8.36 -4.57
N SER A 33 7.63 8.70 -5.86
CA SER A 33 7.26 10.04 -6.30
C SER A 33 5.84 10.41 -5.87
N PHE A 34 4.92 9.45 -5.98
CA PHE A 34 3.54 9.62 -5.54
C PHE A 34 3.46 9.85 -4.02
N VAL A 35 4.01 8.95 -3.20
CA VAL A 35 3.99 9.06 -1.73
C VAL A 35 4.65 10.37 -1.28
N SER A 36 5.78 10.73 -1.88
CA SER A 36 6.48 11.98 -1.59
C SER A 36 5.63 13.22 -1.85
N GLU A 37 4.84 13.22 -2.93
CA GLU A 37 4.00 14.36 -3.26
C GLU A 37 2.77 14.49 -2.36
N MET A 38 2.23 13.36 -1.92
CA MET A 38 1.05 13.29 -1.05
C MET A 38 1.40 13.58 0.42
N ASN A 39 2.65 13.37 0.81
CA ASN A 39 3.13 13.60 2.16
C ASN A 39 2.80 15.03 2.63
N ASN A 40 2.19 15.12 3.82
CA ASN A 40 1.69 16.37 4.43
C ASN A 40 0.66 17.16 3.60
N LYS A 41 0.07 16.59 2.54
CA LYS A 41 -0.95 17.26 1.71
C LYS A 41 -2.27 16.50 1.63
N THR A 42 -2.22 15.17 1.61
CA THR A 42 -3.39 14.31 1.45
C THR A 42 -3.30 13.14 2.41
N SER A 43 -4.42 12.77 3.04
CA SER A 43 -4.50 11.58 3.88
C SER A 43 -4.35 10.32 3.02
N LEU A 44 -3.58 9.36 3.52
CA LEU A 44 -3.25 8.15 2.80
C LEU A 44 -3.61 6.94 3.67
N ILE A 45 -4.43 6.05 3.12
CA ILE A 45 -4.69 4.74 3.70
C ILE A 45 -3.99 3.72 2.82
N VAL A 46 -3.20 2.85 3.43
CA VAL A 46 -2.51 1.76 2.75
C VAL A 46 -2.94 0.47 3.41
N THR A 47 -3.31 -0.53 2.60
CA THR A 47 -3.48 -1.90 3.06
C THR A 47 -2.34 -2.75 2.50
N SER A 48 -1.84 -3.67 3.32
CA SER A 48 -0.83 -4.64 2.93
C SER A 48 -1.00 -5.89 3.76
N ASN A 49 -0.76 -7.04 3.15
CA ASN A 49 -0.65 -8.33 3.84
C ASN A 49 0.82 -8.65 4.21
N LYS A 50 1.73 -7.70 4.03
CA LYS A 50 3.17 -7.82 4.26
C LYS A 50 3.62 -6.89 5.37
N GLY A 51 4.48 -7.40 6.25
CA GLY A 51 5.17 -6.57 7.24
C GLY A 51 6.12 -5.57 6.58
N PHE A 52 6.44 -4.45 7.24
CA PHE A 52 7.34 -3.43 6.66
C PHE A 52 8.75 -3.97 6.34
N ASP A 53 9.18 -5.00 7.05
CA ASP A 53 10.42 -5.74 6.81
C ASP A 53 10.42 -6.50 5.47
N GLU A 54 9.25 -6.92 4.99
CA GLU A 54 9.09 -7.62 3.70
C GLU A 54 8.93 -6.64 2.52
N TRP A 55 8.89 -5.31 2.75
CA TRP A 55 8.65 -4.37 1.66
C TRP A 55 9.80 -4.27 0.67
N ALA A 56 11.03 -4.53 1.14
CA ALA A 56 12.20 -4.52 0.28
C ALA A 56 12.13 -5.62 -0.79
N ASP A 57 11.46 -6.74 -0.49
CA ASP A 57 11.36 -7.89 -1.39
C ASP A 57 10.54 -7.56 -2.65
N PHE A 58 9.46 -6.79 -2.51
CA PHE A 58 8.60 -6.43 -3.64
C PHE A 58 8.99 -5.10 -4.30
N LEU A 59 9.64 -4.19 -3.57
CA LEU A 59 10.13 -2.92 -4.14
C LEU A 59 11.49 -3.06 -4.83
N GLY A 60 12.26 -4.10 -4.49
CA GLY A 60 13.53 -4.44 -5.14
C GLY A 60 14.71 -3.52 -4.83
N ASP A 61 14.50 -2.45 -4.05
CA ASP A 61 15.52 -1.50 -3.63
C ASP A 61 15.31 -1.11 -2.15
N PRO A 62 16.21 -1.54 -1.24
CA PRO A 62 16.13 -1.20 0.18
C PRO A 62 16.18 0.30 0.48
N VAL A 63 16.89 1.08 -0.35
CA VAL A 63 17.02 2.54 -0.18
C VAL A 63 15.70 3.22 -0.52
N ILE A 64 15.09 2.88 -1.66
CA ILE A 64 13.76 3.40 -2.05
C ILE A 64 12.71 2.95 -1.02
N THR A 65 12.77 1.69 -0.60
CA THR A 65 11.86 1.13 0.41
C THR A 65 11.90 1.93 1.70
N THR A 66 13.10 2.14 2.25
CA THR A 66 13.29 2.93 3.46
C THR A 66 12.75 4.36 3.30
N ALA A 67 13.00 4.98 2.14
CA ALA A 67 12.54 6.34 1.87
C ALA A 67 11.00 6.44 1.74
N ILE A 68 10.34 5.43 1.19
CA ILE A 68 8.87 5.35 1.15
C ILE A 68 8.33 5.15 2.56
N LEU A 69 8.85 4.15 3.28
CA LEU A 69 8.40 3.82 4.63
C LEU A 69 8.54 5.01 5.58
N ASP A 70 9.69 5.69 5.59
CA ASP A 70 9.92 6.89 6.39
C ASP A 70 8.81 7.94 6.21
N ARG A 71 8.38 8.19 4.97
CA ARG A 71 7.30 9.14 4.66
C ARG A 71 5.93 8.66 5.12
N LEU A 72 5.65 7.36 4.98
CA LEU A 72 4.37 6.79 5.40
C LEU A 72 4.25 6.75 6.93
N ILE A 73 5.31 6.31 7.62
CA ILE A 73 5.27 6.05 9.06
C ILE A 73 5.43 7.30 9.93
N HIS A 74 5.98 8.39 9.37
CA HIS A 74 6.23 9.63 10.11
C HIS A 74 4.98 10.22 10.79
N ARG A 75 3.80 10.12 10.17
CA ARG A 75 2.51 10.60 10.73
C ARG A 75 1.37 9.66 10.39
N CYS A 76 1.45 8.41 10.85
CA CYS A 76 0.40 7.42 10.64
C CYS A 76 -0.08 6.78 11.95
N GLU A 77 -1.22 6.12 11.83
CA GLU A 77 -1.70 5.14 12.81
C GLU A 77 -1.60 3.76 12.15
N ILE A 78 -0.99 2.80 12.86
CA ILE A 78 -0.77 1.45 12.35
C ILE A 78 -1.81 0.51 12.94
N PHE A 79 -2.60 -0.11 12.07
CA PHE A 79 -3.59 -1.11 12.44
C PHE A 79 -3.08 -2.51 12.08
N ASN A 80 -2.55 -3.22 13.07
CA ASN A 80 -2.14 -4.61 12.91
C ASN A 80 -3.36 -5.52 13.01
N MET A 81 -3.81 -6.04 11.87
CA MET A 81 -4.96 -6.94 11.79
C MET A 81 -4.52 -8.40 11.98
N THR A 82 -5.16 -9.10 12.90
CA THR A 82 -4.96 -10.54 13.15
C THR A 82 -6.30 -11.26 13.15
N GLY A 83 -6.29 -12.57 12.94
CA GLY A 83 -7.49 -13.41 12.97
C GLY A 83 -7.66 -14.28 11.73
N HIS A 84 -8.75 -15.03 11.69
CA HIS A 84 -9.07 -15.91 10.57
C HIS A 84 -9.60 -15.11 9.38
N SER A 85 -9.38 -15.64 8.17
CA SER A 85 -9.93 -15.04 6.96
C SER A 85 -11.46 -15.09 7.00
N TYR A 86 -12.08 -13.91 7.03
CA TYR A 86 -13.54 -13.77 6.97
C TYR A 86 -14.13 -14.49 5.74
N ARG A 87 -13.41 -14.45 4.61
CA ARG A 87 -13.82 -15.12 3.36
C ARG A 87 -13.87 -16.64 3.50
N LEU A 88 -12.95 -17.23 4.27
CA LEU A 88 -12.92 -18.67 4.50
C LEU A 88 -13.97 -19.10 5.50
N GLU A 89 -14.14 -18.34 6.58
CA GLU A 89 -15.12 -18.63 7.63
C GLU A 89 -16.56 -18.62 7.10
N HIS A 90 -16.88 -17.70 6.18
CA HIS A 90 -18.21 -17.56 5.60
C HIS A 90 -18.32 -18.20 4.21
N ARG A 91 -17.35 -19.03 3.82
CA ARG A 91 -17.34 -19.70 2.52
C ARG A 91 -18.55 -20.64 2.43
N ARG A 92 -19.43 -20.37 1.47
CA ARG A 92 -20.46 -21.34 1.05
C ARG A 92 -19.88 -22.27 -0.01
N SER A 93 -20.17 -23.55 0.12
CA SER A 93 -19.74 -24.54 -0.87
C SER A 93 -20.69 -24.49 -2.06
N ILE A 94 -20.10 -24.23 -3.23
CA ILE A 94 -20.82 -24.22 -4.52
C ILE A 94 -21.28 -25.61 -4.98
N LEU A 95 -20.93 -26.67 -4.24
CA LEU A 95 -21.27 -28.07 -4.55
C LEU A 95 -22.39 -28.62 -3.65
N THR A 96 -22.82 -27.85 -2.65
CA THR A 96 -23.80 -28.27 -1.63
C THR A 96 -25.06 -27.41 -1.64
N ASP A 97 -25.21 -26.54 -2.65
CA ASP A 97 -26.46 -25.87 -2.98
C ASP A 97 -27.27 -26.74 -3.98
#